data_AF-C6M5Y9-F1
#
_entry.id   AF-C6M5Y9-F1
#
_cell.length_a   1.000
_cell.length_b   1.000
_cell.length_c   1.000
_cell.angle_alpha   90.00
_cell.angle_beta   90.00
_cell.angle_gamma   90.00
#
_symmetry.space_group_name_H-M   'P 1'
#
loop_
_entity.id
_entity.type
_entity.pdbx_description
1 polymer ?
#
loop_
_entity_poly.entity_id
_entity_poly.type
_entity_poly.pdbx_seq_one_letter_code
_entity_poly.pdbx_strand_id
1 'polypeptide(L)'
;MNLFKQTEGSEYFFEKFGMPFASTPVSTETLAKYRGKLPDRLLEYWQEFGFCGFKDGIFWLTNPEDYEDILAEWLPEDELKKKNIM
;
A
#
# COMPACT_ATOMS: atom_id res chain seq x y z
N MET A 1 -21.12 2.39 0.44
CA MET A 1 -20.73 2.63 1.85
C MET A 1 -19.29 2.19 1.97
N ASN A 2 -18.40 3.08 2.42
CA ASN A 2 -16.94 2.84 2.50
C ASN A 2 -16.68 1.60 3.39
N LEU A 3 -16.13 0.50 2.83
CA LEU A 3 -15.91 -0.76 3.57
C LEU A 3 -14.94 -0.57 4.74
N PHE A 4 -14.04 0.41 4.60
CA PHE A 4 -13.10 0.85 5.61
C PHE A 4 -13.70 1.43 6.88
N LYS A 5 -14.76 2.23 6.75
CA LYS A 5 -15.39 2.88 7.91
C LYS A 5 -16.01 1.87 8.88
N GLN A 6 -16.09 0.61 8.48
CA GLN A 6 -16.65 -0.47 9.28
C GLN A 6 -15.57 -1.31 9.98
N THR A 7 -14.28 -1.00 9.78
CA THR A 7 -13.20 -1.68 10.52
C THR A 7 -12.82 -0.98 11.81
N GLU A 8 -12.56 -1.81 12.83
CA GLU A 8 -12.05 -1.38 14.12
C GLU A 8 -10.77 -0.55 13.95
N GLY A 9 -10.72 0.62 14.57
CA GLY A 9 -9.59 1.55 14.49
C GLY A 9 -9.56 2.48 13.25
N SER A 10 -10.44 2.29 12.26
CA SER A 10 -10.49 3.17 11.07
C SER A 10 -10.88 4.61 11.41
N GLU A 11 -11.85 4.80 12.31
CA GLU A 11 -12.26 6.12 12.79
C GLU A 11 -11.11 6.87 13.45
N TYR A 12 -10.37 6.20 14.33
CA TYR A 12 -9.18 6.75 14.97
C TYR A 12 -8.11 7.13 13.94
N PHE A 13 -7.89 6.29 12.94
CA PHE A 13 -6.94 6.58 11.87
C PHE A 13 -7.33 7.85 11.10
N PHE A 14 -8.58 7.98 10.64
CA PHE A 14 -9.02 9.18 9.93
C PHE A 14 -9.04 10.42 10.82
N GLU A 15 -9.32 10.30 12.11
CA GLU A 15 -9.21 11.41 13.06
C GLU A 15 -7.78 11.93 13.17
N LYS A 16 -6.78 11.03 13.23
CA LYS A 16 -5.37 11.41 13.40
C LYS A 16 -4.68 11.78 12.09
N PHE A 17 -4.97 11.03 11.02
CA PHE A 17 -4.25 11.10 9.75
C PHE A 17 -5.03 11.83 8.64
N GLY A 18 -6.32 12.09 8.82
CA GLY A 18 -7.15 12.75 7.82
C GLY A 18 -7.51 11.85 6.64
N MET A 19 -8.19 12.44 5.67
CA MET A 19 -8.58 11.77 4.42
C MET A 19 -7.38 11.63 3.47
N PRO A 20 -7.38 10.62 2.58
CA PRO A 20 -6.31 10.44 1.61
C PRO A 20 -6.23 11.62 0.63
N PHE A 21 -5.01 11.91 0.17
CA PHE A 21 -4.73 12.86 -0.90
C PHE A 21 -3.81 12.23 -1.96
N ALA A 22 -3.70 12.85 -3.14
CA ALA A 22 -2.86 12.39 -4.25
C ALA A 22 -3.12 10.90 -4.63
N SER A 23 -4.40 10.51 -4.66
CA SER A 23 -4.81 9.14 -4.97
C SER A 23 -4.63 8.79 -6.46
N THR A 24 -3.97 7.66 -6.71
CA THR A 24 -3.88 7.01 -8.03
C THR A 24 -4.56 5.63 -7.96
N PRO A 25 -5.59 5.36 -8.78
CA PRO A 25 -6.28 4.07 -8.77
C PRO A 25 -5.33 2.90 -9.03
N VAL A 26 -5.52 1.78 -8.31
CA VAL A 26 -4.73 0.57 -8.50
C VAL A 26 -5.40 -0.35 -9.52
N SER A 27 -4.62 -0.87 -10.47
CA SER A 27 -5.13 -1.79 -11.48
C SER A 27 -5.48 -3.16 -10.89
N THR A 28 -6.40 -3.88 -11.54
CA THR A 28 -6.72 -5.27 -11.16
C THR A 28 -5.54 -6.22 -11.35
N GLU A 29 -4.66 -5.94 -12.32
CA GLU A 29 -3.43 -6.71 -12.55
C GLU A 29 -2.46 -6.55 -11.38
N THR A 30 -2.24 -5.32 -10.90
CA THR A 30 -1.43 -5.04 -9.71
C THR A 30 -2.01 -5.71 -8.47
N LEU A 31 -3.33 -5.61 -8.24
CA LEU A 31 -3.99 -6.30 -7.12
C LEU A 31 -3.84 -7.83 -7.20
N ALA A 32 -3.89 -8.41 -8.41
CA ALA A 32 -3.66 -9.84 -8.61
C ALA A 32 -2.19 -10.24 -8.37
N LYS A 33 -1.23 -9.42 -8.83
CA LYS A 33 0.23 -9.63 -8.65
C LYS A 33 0.59 -9.78 -7.17
N TYR A 34 -0.05 -9.00 -6.29
CA TYR A 34 0.24 -8.97 -4.86
C TYR A 34 -0.69 -9.85 -4.00
N ARG A 35 -1.68 -10.50 -4.59
CA ARG A 35 -2.55 -11.45 -3.87
C ARG A 35 -1.73 -12.63 -3.34
N GLY A 36 -1.90 -12.95 -2.06
CA GLY A 36 -1.12 -14.00 -1.39
C GLY A 36 0.32 -13.61 -1.03
N LYS A 37 0.81 -12.45 -1.52
CA LYS A 37 2.09 -11.84 -1.08
C LYS A 37 1.87 -10.81 0.02
N LEU A 38 0.77 -10.06 -0.07
CA LEU A 38 0.34 -9.08 0.93
C LEU A 38 -0.92 -9.55 1.65
N PRO A 39 -1.17 -9.08 2.88
CA PRO A 39 -2.45 -9.31 3.54
C PRO A 39 -3.61 -8.80 2.68
N ASP A 40 -4.68 -9.60 2.53
CA ASP A 40 -5.84 -9.24 1.72
C ASP A 40 -6.42 -7.88 2.12
N ARG A 41 -6.38 -7.56 3.42
CA ARG A 41 -6.83 -6.27 3.94
C ARG A 41 -6.09 -5.09 3.31
N LEU A 42 -4.78 -5.19 3.08
CA LEU A 42 -4.02 -4.13 2.42
C LEU A 42 -4.41 -4.00 0.93
N LEU A 43 -4.77 -5.10 0.27
CA LEU A 43 -5.23 -5.07 -1.12
C LEU A 43 -6.62 -4.44 -1.24
N GLU A 44 -7.52 -4.71 -0.29
CA GLU A 44 -8.77 -3.96 -0.16
C GLU A 44 -8.50 -2.47 0.02
N TYR A 45 -7.39 -2.13 0.69
CA TYR A 45 -7.02 -0.75 0.95
C TYR A 45 -6.60 0.00 -0.30
N TRP A 46 -5.74 -0.64 -1.08
CA TRP A 46 -5.34 -0.17 -2.40
C TRP A 46 -6.54 -0.07 -3.35
N GLN A 47 -7.48 -1.01 -3.28
CA GLN A 47 -8.67 -0.99 -4.13
C GLN A 47 -9.60 0.19 -3.83
N GLU A 48 -9.81 0.54 -2.55
CA GLU A 48 -10.70 1.66 -2.18
C GLU A 48 -10.02 3.02 -2.37
N PHE A 49 -8.76 3.16 -1.94
CA PHE A 49 -8.10 4.47 -1.83
C PHE A 49 -7.08 4.76 -2.92
N GLY A 50 -6.69 3.76 -3.71
CA GLY A 50 -5.55 3.90 -4.60
C GLY A 50 -4.23 3.95 -3.83
N PHE A 51 -3.16 4.21 -4.58
CA PHE A 51 -1.90 4.68 -3.99
C PHE A 51 -2.06 6.15 -3.63
N CYS A 52 -1.92 6.48 -2.35
CA CYS A 52 -2.26 7.79 -1.82
C CYS A 52 -1.48 8.14 -0.56
N GLY A 53 -1.39 9.42 -0.25
CA GLY A 53 -0.82 9.95 0.97
C GLY A 53 -1.90 10.27 2.02
N PHE A 54 -1.50 10.27 3.28
CA PHE A 54 -2.28 10.73 4.42
C PHE A 54 -1.42 11.69 5.26
N LYS A 55 -2.08 12.51 6.08
CA LYS A 55 -1.45 13.41 7.05
C LYS A 55 -0.27 14.20 6.49
N ASP A 56 -0.52 15.09 5.55
CA ASP A 56 0.50 15.97 4.96
C ASP A 56 1.78 15.23 4.50
N GLY A 57 1.63 13.97 4.08
CA GLY A 57 2.71 13.13 3.56
C GLY A 57 3.41 12.23 4.58
N ILE A 58 2.93 12.12 5.82
CA ILE A 58 3.55 11.27 6.85
C ILE A 58 3.34 9.78 6.57
N PHE A 59 2.19 9.39 6.01
CA PHE A 59 1.86 7.99 5.74
C PHE A 59 1.41 7.81 4.29
N TRP A 60 1.83 6.72 3.65
CA TRP A 60 1.51 6.44 2.26
C TRP A 60 1.13 4.99 2.03
N LEU A 61 0.14 4.80 1.14
CA LEU A 61 -0.06 3.57 0.39
C LEU A 61 0.66 3.75 -0.94
N THR A 62 1.71 2.98 -1.17
CA THR A 62 2.56 3.12 -2.36
C THR A 62 2.57 1.85 -3.20
N ASN A 63 2.84 2.01 -4.50
CA ASN A 63 3.17 0.90 -5.36
C ASN A 63 4.59 0.42 -5.05
N PRO A 64 4.80 -0.84 -4.61
CA PRO A 64 6.14 -1.31 -4.31
C PRO A 64 7.05 -1.35 -5.54
N GLU A 65 6.48 -1.50 -6.74
CA GLU A 65 7.24 -1.56 -8.01
C GLU A 65 7.98 -0.23 -8.29
N ASP A 66 7.43 0.90 -7.84
CA ASP A 66 8.05 2.23 -8.02
C ASP A 66 9.40 2.37 -7.30
N TYR A 67 9.72 1.42 -6.41
CA TYR A 67 10.93 1.43 -5.59
C TYR A 67 11.87 0.25 -5.89
N GLU A 68 11.57 -0.62 -6.86
CA GLU A 68 12.37 -1.82 -7.15
C GLU A 68 13.84 -1.48 -7.43
N ASP A 69 14.09 -0.45 -8.25
CA ASP A 69 15.44 -0.01 -8.60
C ASP A 69 16.24 0.45 -7.37
N ILE A 70 15.62 1.29 -6.53
CA ILE A 70 16.26 1.83 -5.32
C ILE A 70 16.50 0.72 -4.29
N LEU A 71 15.56 -0.22 -4.16
CA LEU A 71 15.71 -1.36 -3.27
C LEU A 71 16.87 -2.25 -3.69
N ALA A 72 17.12 -2.41 -5.00
CA ALA A 72 18.27 -3.15 -5.50
C ALA A 72 19.61 -2.48 -5.15
N GLU A 73 19.65 -1.14 -5.06
CA GLU A 73 20.84 -0.41 -4.63
C GLU A 73 21.07 -0.48 -3.11
N TRP A 74 19.99 -0.54 -2.32
CA TRP A 74 20.05 -0.41 -0.86
C TRP A 74 20.14 -1.74 -0.12
N LEU A 75 19.61 -2.82 -0.70
CA LEU A 75 19.57 -4.13 -0.07
C LEU A 75 20.66 -5.06 -0.62
N PRO A 76 21.39 -5.78 0.24
CA PRO A 76 22.28 -6.86 -0.18
C PRO A 76 21.56 -7.89 -1.06
N GLU A 77 22.26 -8.44 -2.07
CA GLU A 77 21.67 -9.41 -3.01
C GLU A 77 21.06 -10.65 -2.33
N ASP A 78 21.61 -11.08 -1.20
CA ASP A 78 21.13 -12.24 -0.45
C ASP A 78 19.81 -11.95 0.28
N GLU A 79 19.53 -10.70 0.63
CA GLU A 79 18.25 -10.27 1.21
C GLU A 79 17.16 -10.12 0.15
N LEU A 80 17.51 -9.68 -1.06
CA LEU A 80 16.58 -9.60 -2.19
C LEU A 80 16.08 -11.00 -2.61
N LYS A 81 16.97 -11.99 -2.63
CA LYS A 81 16.65 -13.38 -3.01
C LYS A 81 15.75 -14.11 -2.00
N LYS A 82 15.82 -13.76 -0.71
CA LYS A 82 15.02 -14.42 0.36
C LYS A 82 13.54 -14.04 0.34
N LYS A 83 13.18 -12.88 -0.22
CA LYS A 83 11.81 -12.35 -0.09
C LYS A 83 10.85 -12.74 -1.22
N ASN A 84 11.27 -13.50 -2.25
CA ASN A 84 10.46 -13.76 -3.45
C ASN A 84 9.80 -12.48 -4.01
N ILE A 85 10.50 -11.35 -3.86
CA ILE A 85 10.08 -10.06 -4.42
C ILE A 85 10.40 -10.02 -5.93
N MET A 86 11.23 -10.96 -6.41
CA MET A 86 11.37 -11.33 -7.81
C MET A 86 10.97 -12.78 -8.01
#